data_AF-A0A210QRB5-F1
#
_entry.id   AF-A0A210QRB5-F1
#
_cell.length_a   1.000
_cell.length_b   1.000
_cell.length_c   1.000
_cell.angle_alpha   90.00
_cell.angle_beta   90.00
_cell.angle_gamma   90.00
#
_symmetry.space_group_name_H-M   'P 1'
#
loop_
_entity.id
_entity.type
_entity.pdbx_description
1 polymer ?
#
loop_
_entity_poly.entity_id
_entity_poly.type
_entity_poly.pdbx_seq_one_letter_code
_entity_poly.pdbx_strand_id
1 'polypeptide(L)'
;MTGIHCRSLSLVLMAGLTFLCLCQTAQIKRVMRRSVTCDRSDFACNGGCIPNSWACDGDPDCSDGEDELPSLCVNRVCPDTYYKCDDTKCIPCEDINDGFPDCIDNSDEENNASCTAPHPTT
;
A
#
# COMPACT_ATOMS: atom_id res chain seq x y z
N MET A 1 30.87 19.02 22.80
CA MET A 1 30.92 19.92 23.97
C MET A 1 30.59 21.31 23.43
N THR A 2 29.30 21.60 23.21
CA THR A 2 28.31 22.20 24.16
C THR A 2 28.31 23.73 23.98
N GLY A 3 27.24 24.45 23.65
CA GLY A 3 25.82 24.11 23.47
C GLY A 3 24.94 25.31 23.88
N ILE A 4 23.90 25.60 23.07
CA ILE A 4 22.49 25.90 23.42
C ILE A 4 22.24 27.16 24.32
N HIS A 5 21.41 28.15 23.97
CA HIS A 5 19.94 28.08 24.01
C HIS A 5 19.24 29.24 23.30
N CYS A 6 18.28 28.89 22.43
CA CYS A 6 17.16 29.73 22.01
C CYS A 6 15.95 29.38 22.87
N ARG A 7 15.59 30.27 23.80
CA ARG A 7 14.24 30.45 24.37
C ARG A 7 14.26 31.64 25.32
N SER A 8 13.13 32.33 25.37
CA SER A 8 12.70 33.27 26.40
C SER A 8 12.95 34.77 26.16
N LEU A 9 11.88 35.42 25.74
CA LEU A 9 11.24 36.49 26.50
C LEU A 9 12.08 37.74 26.78
N SER A 10 12.06 38.69 25.84
CA SER A 10 12.07 40.09 26.25
C SER A 10 11.34 40.98 25.24
N LEU A 11 10.45 41.77 25.81
CA LEU A 11 9.69 42.88 25.28
C LEU A 11 10.44 43.68 24.20
N VAL A 12 9.86 43.80 23.02
CA VAL A 12 10.08 44.98 22.17
C VAL A 12 8.73 45.67 22.04
N LEU A 13 8.50 46.60 22.97
CA LEU A 13 7.38 47.52 22.96
C LEU A 13 7.65 48.66 21.96
N MET A 14 6.70 48.84 21.05
CA MET A 14 6.32 50.09 20.38
C MET A 14 7.27 50.70 19.32
N ALA A 15 6.88 50.57 18.05
CA ALA A 15 6.60 51.73 17.19
C ALA A 15 5.99 51.29 15.85
N GLY A 16 4.73 51.67 15.63
CA GLY A 16 4.22 52.23 14.36
C GLY A 16 4.44 51.49 13.04
N LEU A 17 3.30 51.14 12.43
CA LEU A 17 3.05 51.09 10.98
C LEU A 17 3.42 49.78 10.26
N THR A 18 2.35 49.02 10.01
CA THR A 18 2.13 48.15 8.85
C THR A 18 3.22 47.14 8.55
N PHE A 19 3.01 45.88 8.91
CA PHE A 19 2.96 44.81 7.93
C PHE A 19 2.22 43.65 8.59
N LEU A 20 0.94 43.52 8.24
CA LEU A 20 0.25 42.23 8.25
C LEU A 20 1.11 41.29 7.40
N CYS A 21 2.11 40.66 8.00
CA CYS A 21 2.77 39.52 7.41
C CYS A 21 1.80 38.34 7.55
N LEU A 22 0.72 38.41 6.77
CA LEU A 22 -0.05 37.26 6.35
C LEU A 22 0.84 36.45 5.42
N CYS A 23 1.95 35.90 5.95
CA CYS A 23 2.58 34.74 5.33
C CYS A 23 1.79 33.49 5.70
N GLN A 24 0.47 33.56 5.51
CA GLN A 24 -0.34 32.42 5.12
C GLN A 24 -0.18 32.30 3.60
N THR A 25 1.01 31.91 3.15
CA THR A 25 1.06 31.13 1.93
C THR A 25 1.25 29.71 2.39
N ALA A 26 0.19 28.94 2.15
CA ALA A 26 0.09 27.54 2.49
C ALA A 26 1.44 26.85 2.32
N GLN A 27 1.77 25.98 3.27
CA GLN A 27 2.72 24.90 3.05
C GLN A 27 2.16 24.04 1.90
N ILE A 28 2.25 24.53 0.66
CA ILE A 28 2.27 23.69 -0.52
C ILE A 28 3.62 22.98 -0.45
N LYS A 29 3.76 22.13 0.58
CA LYS A 29 4.53 20.91 0.47
C LYS A 29 3.83 20.19 -0.66
N ARG A 30 4.20 20.52 -1.91
CA ARG A 30 4.01 19.60 -3.02
C ARG A 30 4.63 18.33 -2.47
N VAL A 31 3.78 17.37 -2.13
CA VAL A 31 4.23 16.04 -1.82
C VAL A 31 4.93 15.64 -3.11
N MET A 32 6.25 15.74 -3.11
CA MET A 32 7.07 15.12 -4.14
C MET A 32 6.92 13.63 -3.85
N ARG A 33 5.73 13.10 -4.20
CA ARG A 33 5.49 11.67 -4.25
C ARG A 33 6.56 11.21 -5.21
N ARG A 34 7.59 10.57 -4.67
CA ARG A 34 8.60 9.88 -5.45
C ARG A 34 7.78 8.96 -6.35
N SER A 35 7.62 9.32 -7.62
CA SER A 35 6.89 8.48 -8.56
C SER A 35 7.80 7.29 -8.78
N VAL A 36 7.55 6.22 -8.04
CA VAL A 36 8.21 4.96 -8.29
C VAL A 36 7.64 4.48 -9.62
N THR A 37 8.49 4.48 -10.66
CA THR A 37 8.16 3.87 -11.94
C THR A 37 8.50 2.39 -11.83
N CYS A 38 7.48 1.56 -11.70
CA CYS A 38 7.62 0.11 -11.69
C CYS A 38 7.50 -0.46 -13.11
N ASP A 39 7.97 -1.70 -13.29
CA ASP A 39 7.62 -2.45 -14.49
C ASP A 39 6.09 -2.66 -14.53
N ARG A 40 5.54 -2.93 -15.71
CA ARG A 40 4.13 -3.28 -15.86
C ARG A 40 3.78 -4.60 -15.16
N SER A 41 4.77 -5.47 -14.96
CA SER A 41 4.61 -6.74 -14.22
C SER A 41 4.62 -6.58 -12.70
N ASP A 42 4.94 -5.40 -12.19
CA ASP A 42 5.17 -5.17 -10.76
C ASP A 42 4.02 -4.38 -10.14
N PHE A 43 3.80 -4.59 -8.84
CA PHE A 43 2.90 -3.78 -8.04
C PHE A 43 3.65 -2.58 -7.45
N ALA A 44 3.12 -1.39 -7.68
CA ALA A 44 3.69 -0.14 -7.19
C ALA A 44 3.07 0.22 -5.84
N CYS A 45 3.90 0.37 -4.81
CA CYS A 45 3.44 0.76 -3.47
C CYS A 45 4.39 1.75 -2.78
N ASN A 46 3.98 2.23 -1.62
CA ASN A 46 4.80 3.09 -0.78
C ASN A 46 6.03 2.31 -0.30
N GLY A 47 7.20 2.78 -0.74
CA GLY A 47 8.48 2.12 -0.44
C GLY A 47 9.14 1.43 -1.63
N GLY A 48 8.43 1.16 -2.74
CA GLY A 48 9.06 0.56 -3.91
C GLY A 48 8.12 -0.16 -4.87
N CYS A 49 8.69 -1.10 -5.61
CA CYS A 49 7.99 -2.05 -6.46
C CYS A 49 8.17 -3.43 -5.87
N ILE A 50 7.09 -4.18 -5.78
CA ILE A 50 7.10 -5.59 -5.41
C ILE A 50 6.55 -6.42 -6.58
N PRO A 51 6.85 -7.73 -6.65
CA PRO A 51 6.22 -8.62 -7.63
C PRO A 51 4.69 -8.55 -7.54
N ASN A 52 3.98 -8.63 -8.67
CA ASN A 52 2.50 -8.60 -8.65
C ASN A 52 1.90 -9.81 -7.90
N SER A 53 2.64 -10.92 -7.83
CA SER A 53 2.30 -12.10 -7.02
C SER A 53 2.35 -11.87 -5.50
N TRP A 54 3.05 -10.82 -5.04
CA TRP A 54 3.26 -10.52 -3.62
C TRP A 54 2.24 -9.54 -3.05
N ALA A 55 1.07 -9.50 -3.65
CA ALA A 55 0.12 -8.52 -3.19
C ALA A 55 -1.27 -9.12 -3.22
N CYS A 56 -1.91 -9.00 -2.06
CA CYS A 56 -2.97 -9.85 -1.60
C CYS A 56 -2.50 -11.30 -1.39
N ASP A 57 -1.24 -11.53 -1.01
CA ASP A 57 -0.72 -12.89 -0.76
C ASP A 57 -0.73 -13.27 0.74
N GLY A 58 -1.21 -12.35 1.60
CA GLY A 58 -1.33 -12.54 3.03
C GLY A 58 -0.15 -11.97 3.83
N ASP A 59 0.92 -11.52 3.18
CA ASP A 59 2.10 -10.96 3.84
C ASP A 59 2.28 -9.47 3.50
N PRO A 60 2.53 -8.59 4.50
CA PRO A 60 2.74 -7.16 4.24
C PRO A 60 4.18 -6.92 3.74
N ASP A 61 4.36 -6.85 2.42
CA ASP A 61 5.64 -6.56 1.77
C ASP A 61 5.87 -5.06 1.55
N CYS A 62 4.80 -4.29 1.41
CA CYS A 62 4.90 -2.83 1.31
C CYS A 62 5.16 -2.17 2.66
N SER A 63 5.73 -0.96 2.65
CA SER A 63 6.15 -0.27 3.89
C SER A 63 5.01 -0.01 4.87
N ASP A 64 3.79 0.15 4.36
CA ASP A 64 2.57 0.36 5.14
C ASP A 64 1.59 -0.85 5.05
N GLY A 65 2.01 -1.97 4.45
CA GLY A 65 1.14 -3.15 4.21
C GLY A 65 -0.03 -2.87 3.28
N GLU A 66 0.13 -1.90 2.36
CA GLU A 66 -0.95 -1.45 1.48
C GLU A 66 -1.31 -2.43 0.35
N ASP A 67 -0.38 -3.33 0.04
CA ASP A 67 -0.54 -4.55 -0.75
C ASP A 67 -1.58 -5.51 -0.18
N GLU A 68 -1.77 -5.51 1.14
CA GLU A 68 -2.71 -6.40 1.85
C GLU A 68 -4.02 -5.70 2.28
N LEU A 69 -4.28 -4.49 1.77
CA LEU A 69 -5.50 -3.76 2.13
C LEU A 69 -6.75 -4.40 1.51
N PRO A 70 -7.83 -4.62 2.28
CA PRO A 70 -9.09 -5.16 1.74
C PRO A 70 -9.67 -4.33 0.60
N SER A 71 -9.50 -3.00 0.65
CA SER A 71 -9.96 -2.10 -0.41
C SER A 71 -9.24 -2.31 -1.75
N LEU A 72 -8.01 -2.83 -1.71
CA LEU A 72 -7.24 -3.22 -2.89
C LEU A 72 -7.64 -4.63 -3.34
N CYS A 73 -7.58 -5.60 -2.42
CA CYS A 73 -7.71 -7.03 -2.74
C CYS A 73 -9.09 -7.45 -3.21
N VAL A 74 -10.17 -6.78 -2.76
CA VAL A 74 -11.55 -7.07 -3.22
C VAL A 74 -11.68 -6.97 -4.74
N ASN A 75 -11.12 -5.93 -5.36
CA ASN A 75 -11.27 -5.70 -6.81
C ASN A 75 -10.05 -6.12 -7.63
N ARG A 76 -8.97 -6.57 -6.96
CA ARG A 76 -7.78 -7.05 -7.64
C ARG A 76 -8.03 -8.43 -8.26
N VAL A 77 -7.47 -8.62 -9.45
CA VAL A 77 -7.40 -9.92 -10.13
C VAL A 77 -6.03 -10.51 -9.84
N CYS A 78 -5.99 -11.75 -9.35
CA CYS A 78 -4.74 -12.48 -9.13
C CYS A 78 -4.06 -12.78 -10.48
N PRO A 79 -2.73 -13.00 -10.52
CA PRO A 79 -2.04 -13.40 -11.75
C PRO A 79 -2.61 -14.70 -12.35
N ASP A 80 -2.39 -14.95 -13.64
CA ASP A 80 -3.00 -16.08 -14.38
C ASP A 80 -2.74 -17.48 -13.80
N THR A 81 -1.68 -17.63 -12.99
CA THR A 81 -1.28 -18.88 -12.34
C THR A 81 -1.63 -18.93 -10.85
N TYR A 82 -2.52 -18.04 -10.42
CA TYR A 82 -2.97 -17.90 -9.04
C TYR A 82 -4.49 -17.99 -8.97
N TYR A 83 -5.00 -18.55 -7.87
CA TYR A 83 -6.40 -18.56 -7.50
C TYR A 83 -6.69 -17.49 -6.47
N LYS A 84 -7.88 -16.90 -6.58
CA LYS A 84 -8.38 -15.95 -5.61
C LYS A 84 -9.33 -16.67 -4.66
N CYS A 85 -8.90 -16.78 -3.40
CA CYS A 85 -9.72 -17.23 -2.28
C CYS A 85 -10.95 -16.30 -2.09
N ASP A 86 -11.99 -16.81 -1.42
CA ASP A 86 -13.18 -16.01 -1.10
C ASP A 86 -12.88 -14.87 -0.10
N ASP A 87 -11.86 -15.05 0.75
CA ASP A 87 -11.26 -14.03 1.62
C ASP A 87 -10.40 -12.98 0.88
N THR A 88 -10.30 -13.09 -0.45
CA THR A 88 -9.56 -12.23 -1.39
C THR A 88 -8.04 -12.44 -1.45
N LYS A 89 -7.50 -13.43 -0.72
CA LYS A 89 -6.09 -13.84 -0.84
C LYS A 89 -5.82 -14.49 -2.19
N CYS A 90 -4.63 -14.28 -2.74
CA CYS A 90 -4.12 -14.95 -3.93
C CYS A 90 -3.16 -16.06 -3.54
N ILE A 91 -3.45 -17.29 -3.93
CA ILE A 91 -2.57 -18.45 -3.72
C ILE A 91 -2.18 -19.09 -5.07
N PRO A 92 -1.01 -19.73 -5.17
CA PRO A 92 -0.65 -20.54 -6.33
C PRO A 92 -1.71 -21.57 -6.71
N CYS A 93 -1.90 -21.81 -8.00
CA CYS A 93 -2.84 -22.85 -8.46
C CYS A 93 -2.49 -24.27 -8.02
N GLU A 94 -1.24 -24.51 -7.61
CA GLU A 94 -0.78 -25.81 -7.10
C GLU A 94 -1.26 -26.11 -5.67
N ASP A 95 -1.64 -25.06 -4.94
CA ASP A 95 -2.11 -25.11 -3.54
C ASP A 95 -3.64 -25.23 -3.47
N ILE A 96 -4.28 -25.73 -4.53
CA ILE A 96 -5.74 -25.91 -4.59
C ILE A 96 -6.07 -27.39 -4.52
N ASN A 97 -6.94 -27.77 -3.60
CA ASN A 97 -7.30 -29.16 -3.33
C ASN A 97 -6.06 -30.05 -3.12
N ASP A 98 -5.03 -29.49 -2.49
CA ASP A 98 -3.75 -30.16 -2.23
C ASP A 98 -3.74 -30.90 -0.87
N GLY A 99 -4.81 -30.70 -0.07
CA GLY A 99 -5.01 -31.28 1.25
C GLY A 99 -4.57 -30.38 2.40
N PHE A 100 -4.12 -29.15 2.11
CA PHE A 100 -3.71 -28.14 3.09
C PHE A 100 -4.53 -26.86 2.93
N PRO A 101 -4.88 -26.19 4.04
CA PRO A 101 -5.59 -24.93 3.96
C PRO A 101 -4.63 -23.75 3.83
N ASP A 102 -4.57 -23.19 2.63
CA ASP A 102 -3.75 -22.02 2.27
C ASP A 102 -4.56 -20.73 2.28
N CYS A 103 -5.87 -20.78 2.04
CA CYS A 103 -6.80 -19.68 2.30
C CYS A 103 -7.19 -19.61 3.79
N ILE A 104 -7.49 -18.41 4.31
CA ILE A 104 -7.94 -18.27 5.72
C ILE A 104 -9.32 -18.93 5.92
N ASP A 105 -10.15 -18.88 4.88
CA ASP A 105 -11.48 -19.47 4.87
C ASP A 105 -11.51 -20.93 4.40
N ASN A 106 -10.36 -21.52 4.02
CA ASN A 106 -10.24 -22.86 3.42
C ASN A 106 -10.98 -23.01 2.07
N SER A 107 -11.29 -21.90 1.37
CA SER A 107 -12.03 -21.94 0.10
C SER A 107 -11.27 -22.62 -1.04
N ASP A 108 -9.96 -22.83 -0.90
CA ASP A 108 -9.07 -23.61 -1.75
C ASP A 108 -9.27 -25.13 -1.65
N GLU A 109 -9.72 -25.62 -0.50
CA GLU A 109 -9.95 -27.04 -0.23
C GLU A 109 -11.43 -27.45 -0.38
N GLU A 110 -12.26 -26.51 -0.85
CA GLU A 110 -13.66 -26.77 -1.16
C GLU A 110 -13.84 -27.27 -2.60
N ASN A 111 -14.86 -28.11 -2.82
CA ASN A 111 -15.12 -28.78 -4.10
C ASN A 111 -15.51 -27.81 -5.27
N ASN A 112 -15.49 -26.50 -5.04
CA ASN A 112 -15.74 -25.45 -6.04
C ASN A 112 -14.48 -24.64 -6.41
N ALA A 113 -13.34 -24.88 -5.75
CA ALA A 113 -12.08 -24.23 -6.07
C ALA A 113 -11.57 -24.71 -7.44
N SER A 114 -11.26 -23.78 -8.34
CA SER A 114 -10.73 -24.12 -9.66
C SER A 114 -9.83 -23.03 -10.22
N CYS A 115 -8.61 -23.42 -10.58
CA CYS A 115 -7.73 -22.61 -11.41
C CYS A 115 -8.02 -22.87 -12.89
N THR A 116 -8.77 -21.97 -13.52
CA THR A 116 -8.87 -21.95 -14.98
C THR A 116 -8.01 -20.83 -15.52
N ALA A 117 -6.84 -21.15 -16.07
CA ALA A 117 -6.10 -20.24 -16.92
C ALA A 117 -6.75 -20.25 -18.33
N PRO A 118 -7.13 -19.11 -18.94
CA PRO A 118 -7.22 -17.76 -18.41
C PRO A 118 -8.57 -17.53 -17.71
N HIS A 119 -8.57 -16.65 -16.71
CA HIS A 119 -9.79 -16.16 -16.06
C HIS A 119 -10.85 -15.81 -17.12
N PRO A 120 -12.05 -16.41 -17.11
CA PRO A 120 -13.11 -15.99 -18.01
C PRO A 120 -13.51 -14.57 -17.62
N THR A 121 -13.06 -13.61 -18.42
CA THR A 121 -13.67 -12.29 -18.49
C THR A 121 -15.06 -12.48 -19.07
N THR A 122 -16.08 -12.58 -18.21
CA THR A 122 -17.48 -12.41 -18.60
C THR A 122 -18.03 -11.16 -17.94
#